data_AF-A0AA39VD18-F1
#
_entry.id   AF-A0AA39VD18-F1
#
_cell.length_a   1.000
_cell.length_b   1.000
_cell.length_c   1.000
_cell.angle_alpha   90.00
_cell.angle_beta   90.00
_cell.angle_gamma   90.00
#
_symmetry.space_group_name_H-M   'P 1'
#
loop_
_entity.id
_entity.type
_entity.pdbx_description
1 polymer ?
#
loop_
_entity_poly.entity_id
_entity_poly.type
_entity_poly.pdbx_seq_one_letter_code
_entity_poly.pdbx_strand_id
1 'polypeptide(L)'
;MASSPPHLLFATIFLLFAAIFTQEAIASKPVSNLKLNSKILQDSIIKKVNENPKAGWEAARNPRFSNYTVGEFKYLLGVKPTPEKELLGIPVVTHDKSLKLPDSFDARTAWPKCSNIGRILGQLLNFFF
;
A
#
# COMPACT_ATOMS: atom_id res chain seq x y z
N MET A 1 44.42 17.89 -35.89
CA MET A 1 43.68 18.21 -34.65
C MET A 1 42.44 19.01 -35.04
N ALA A 2 41.29 18.35 -35.19
CA ALA A 2 40.03 19.03 -35.52
C ALA A 2 39.35 19.43 -34.21
N SER A 3 39.25 20.73 -33.96
CA SER A 3 38.56 21.29 -32.79
C SER A 3 37.06 21.14 -32.98
N SER A 4 36.41 20.35 -32.12
CA SER A 4 34.97 20.18 -32.10
C SER A 4 34.27 21.54 -31.91
N PRO A 5 33.30 21.92 -32.75
CA PRO A 5 32.65 23.22 -32.66
C PRO A 5 31.84 23.35 -31.36
N PRO A 6 31.88 24.52 -30.68
CA PRO A 6 31.31 24.73 -29.35
C PRO A 6 29.79 24.45 -29.30
N HIS A 7 29.09 24.60 -30.43
CA HIS A 7 27.67 24.30 -30.56
C HIS A 7 27.33 22.82 -30.31
N LEU A 8 28.23 21.89 -30.65
CA LEU A 8 28.01 20.45 -30.38
C LEU A 8 28.10 20.15 -28.89
N LEU A 9 29.01 20.81 -28.17
CA LEU A 9 29.14 20.67 -26.72
C LEU A 9 27.89 21.20 -25.99
N PHE A 10 27.41 22.38 -26.38
CA PHE A 10 26.18 22.95 -25.83
C PHE A 10 24.95 22.07 -26.12
N ALA A 11 24.83 21.54 -27.33
CA ALA A 11 23.75 20.62 -27.69
C ALA A 11 23.79 19.33 -26.85
N THR A 12 24.99 18.76 -26.62
CA THR A 12 25.12 17.57 -25.77
C THR A 12 24.78 17.83 -24.30
N ILE A 13 25.15 18.99 -23.76
CA ILE A 13 24.80 19.37 -22.38
C ILE A 13 23.29 19.58 -22.25
N PHE A 14 22.65 20.19 -23.25
CA PHE A 14 21.20 20.40 -23.25
C PHE A 14 20.42 19.09 -23.31
N LEU A 15 20.88 18.13 -24.12
CA LEU A 15 20.30 16.78 -24.21
C LEU A 15 20.47 15.99 -22.90
N LEU A 16 21.63 16.11 -22.24
CA LEU A 16 21.87 15.49 -20.93
C LEU A 16 20.98 16.08 -19.84
N PHE A 17 20.77 17.41 -19.83
CA PHE A 17 19.84 18.04 -18.89
C PHE A 17 18.39 17.64 -19.15
N ALA A 18 17.96 17.57 -20.41
CA ALA A 18 16.60 17.14 -20.76
C ALA A 18 16.31 15.70 -20.30
N ALA A 19 17.30 14.80 -20.37
CA ALA A 19 17.17 13.41 -19.92
C ALA A 19 17.08 13.26 -18.39
N ILE A 20 17.59 14.23 -17.61
CA ILE A 20 17.51 14.23 -16.14
C ILE A 20 16.12 14.70 -15.66
N PHE A 21 15.43 15.56 -16.43
CA PHE A 21 14.13 16.12 -16.05
C PHE A 21 12.92 15.21 -16.38
N THR A 22 13.10 14.09 -17.07
CA THR A 22 12.00 13.16 -17.41
C THR A 22 11.79 12.06 -16.36
N GLN A 23 12.15 12.29 -15.08
CA GLN A 23 11.68 11.43 -14.00
C GLN A 23 10.21 11.76 -13.70
N GLU A 24 9.31 11.08 -14.42
CA GLU A 24 7.90 11.02 -14.03
C GLU A 24 7.81 10.26 -12.70
N ALA A 25 7.85 11.01 -11.59
CA ALA A 25 7.33 10.51 -10.33
C ALA A 25 5.83 10.23 -10.56
N ILE A 26 5.40 8.99 -10.30
CA ILE A 26 3.98 8.63 -10.30
C ILE A 26 3.32 9.31 -9.09
N ALA A 27 3.04 10.60 -9.22
CA ALA A 27 2.33 11.37 -8.21
C ALA A 27 0.83 11.06 -8.35
N SER A 28 0.25 10.42 -7.32
CA SER A 28 -1.20 10.31 -7.22
C SER A 28 -1.83 11.70 -7.27
N LYS A 29 -2.94 11.86 -8.03
CA LYS A 29 -3.68 13.13 -8.07
C LYS A 29 -3.94 13.63 -6.64
N PRO A 30 -3.64 14.89 -6.32
CA PRO A 30 -3.81 15.40 -4.96
C PRO A 30 -5.29 15.25 -4.56
N VAL A 31 -5.52 14.58 -3.43
CA VAL A 31 -6.86 14.47 -2.86
C VAL A 31 -7.23 15.82 -2.29
N SER A 32 -8.42 16.34 -2.65
CA SER A 32 -8.87 17.64 -2.14
C SER A 32 -8.95 17.63 -0.61
N ASN A 33 -8.63 18.77 0.01
CA ASN A 33 -8.71 18.94 1.46
C ASN A 33 -10.11 18.58 2.00
N LEU A 34 -11.17 18.96 1.27
CA LEU A 34 -12.56 18.58 1.58
C LEU A 34 -12.75 17.06 1.67
N LYS A 35 -12.14 16.29 0.75
CA LYS A 35 -12.23 14.83 0.77
C LYS A 35 -11.41 14.24 1.92
N LEU A 36 -10.27 14.82 2.27
CA LEU A 36 -9.47 14.38 3.42
C LEU A 36 -10.21 14.57 4.75
N ASN A 37 -10.93 15.68 4.90
CA ASN A 37 -11.66 16.01 6.12
C ASN A 37 -13.08 15.40 6.20
N SER A 38 -13.54 14.75 5.13
CA SER A 38 -14.81 14.01 5.13
C SER A 38 -14.75 12.78 6.03
N LYS A 39 -15.89 12.39 6.63
CA LYS A 39 -16.01 11.17 7.44
C LYS A 39 -15.77 9.93 6.58
N ILE A 40 -15.01 8.98 7.11
CA ILE A 40 -14.71 7.72 6.40
C ILE A 40 -15.92 6.78 6.34
N LEU A 41 -16.68 6.67 7.43
CA LEU A 41 -17.86 5.82 7.50
C LEU A 41 -19.10 6.57 7.02
N GLN A 42 -19.70 6.09 5.93
CA GLN A 42 -20.90 6.65 5.31
C GLN A 42 -21.92 5.54 5.09
N ASP A 43 -23.18 5.78 5.48
CA ASP A 43 -24.24 4.77 5.40
C ASP A 43 -24.55 4.40 3.94
N SER A 44 -24.32 5.32 3.00
CA SER A 44 -24.42 5.07 1.55
C SER A 44 -23.44 3.98 1.07
N ILE A 45 -22.24 3.92 1.63
CA ILE A 45 -21.23 2.90 1.30
C ILE A 45 -21.67 1.55 1.86
N ILE A 46 -22.12 1.53 3.13
CA ILE A 46 -22.64 0.32 3.77
C ILE A 46 -23.79 -0.27 2.96
N LYS A 47 -24.78 0.57 2.63
CA LYS A 47 -25.93 0.19 1.81
C LYS A 47 -25.50 -0.37 0.46
N LYS A 48 -24.63 0.35 -0.27
CA LYS A 48 -24.14 -0.08 -1.58
C LYS A 48 -23.43 -1.43 -1.55
N VAL A 49 -22.68 -1.72 -0.49
CA VAL A 49 -22.02 -3.02 -0.33
C VAL A 49 -23.07 -4.10 -0.05
N ASN A 50 -23.96 -3.87 0.91
CA ASN A 50 -24.90 -4.90 1.37
C ASN A 50 -26.02 -5.19 0.34
N GLU A 51 -26.32 -4.25 -0.55
CA GLU A 51 -27.25 -4.46 -1.67
C GLU A 51 -26.65 -5.30 -2.80
N ASN A 52 -25.34 -5.55 -2.80
CA ASN A 52 -24.71 -6.41 -3.79
C ASN A 52 -24.90 -7.88 -3.39
N PRO A 53 -25.71 -8.67 -4.12
CA PRO A 53 -25.97 -10.08 -3.78
C PRO A 53 -24.73 -10.97 -3.95
N LYS A 54 -23.67 -10.47 -4.59
CA LYS A 54 -22.39 -11.18 -4.76
C LYS A 54 -21.38 -10.84 -3.67
N ALA A 55 -21.72 -9.97 -2.71
CA ALA A 55 -20.86 -9.69 -1.58
C ALA A 55 -20.82 -10.91 -0.64
N GLY A 56 -19.65 -11.53 -0.49
CA GLY A 56 -19.44 -12.62 0.47
C GLY A 56 -19.22 -12.15 1.92
N TRP A 57 -19.55 -10.90 2.23
CA TRP A 57 -19.31 -10.24 3.51
C TRP A 57 -20.35 -9.12 3.73
N GLU A 58 -20.58 -8.77 5.00
CA GLU A 58 -21.50 -7.71 5.40
C GLU A 58 -20.72 -6.47 5.85
N ALA A 59 -21.07 -5.31 5.30
CA ALA A 59 -20.57 -4.02 5.75
C ALA A 59 -21.35 -3.53 6.97
N ALA A 60 -20.63 -3.03 7.97
CA ALA A 60 -21.19 -2.42 9.16
C ALA A 60 -20.34 -1.22 9.62
N ARG A 61 -20.92 -0.38 10.49
CA ARG A 61 -20.20 0.73 11.11
C ARG A 61 -19.31 0.20 12.24
N ASN A 62 -17.99 0.26 12.06
CA ASN A 62 -17.06 -0.08 13.12
C ASN A 62 -16.94 1.10 14.12
N PRO A 63 -17.29 0.92 15.41
CA PRO A 63 -17.24 1.99 16.41
C PRO A 63 -15.87 2.66 16.53
N ARG A 64 -14.78 1.92 16.31
CA ARG A 64 -13.41 2.42 16.35
C ARG A 64 -13.17 3.56 15.35
N PHE A 65 -13.89 3.57 14.23
CA PHE A 65 -13.71 4.52 13.13
C PHE A 65 -14.89 5.49 12.98
N SER A 66 -15.84 5.51 13.93
CA SER A 66 -17.07 6.33 13.82
C SER A 66 -16.81 7.82 13.61
N ASN A 67 -15.71 8.34 14.16
CA ASN A 67 -15.34 9.75 14.09
C ASN A 67 -14.12 10.01 13.20
N TYR A 68 -13.62 8.99 12.49
CA TYR A 68 -12.44 9.16 11.64
C TYR A 68 -12.80 9.92 10.37
N THR A 69 -11.93 10.84 10.00
CA THR A 69 -11.84 11.41 8.66
C THR A 69 -11.11 10.46 7.71
N VAL A 70 -11.23 10.69 6.40
CA VAL A 70 -10.44 9.97 5.40
C VAL A 70 -8.93 10.17 5.62
N GLY A 71 -8.51 11.37 6.03
CA GLY A 71 -7.12 11.69 6.36
C GLY A 71 -6.60 10.85 7.53
N GLU A 72 -7.33 10.82 8.64
CA GLU A 72 -6.97 10.02 9.82
C GLU A 72 -6.95 8.52 9.50
N PHE A 73 -7.92 8.03 8.72
CA PHE A 73 -7.97 6.62 8.32
C PHE A 73 -6.76 6.22 7.46
N LYS A 74 -6.27 7.12 6.59
CA LYS A 74 -5.07 6.85 5.77
C LYS A 74 -3.81 6.61 6.59
N TYR A 75 -3.68 7.17 7.79
CA TYR A 75 -2.53 6.90 8.66
C TYR A 75 -2.45 5.44 9.11
N LEU A 76 -3.59 4.72 9.12
CA LEU A 76 -3.61 3.28 9.39
C LEU A 76 -3.10 2.45 8.20
N LEU A 77 -3.03 3.03 7.00
CA LEU A 77 -2.65 2.37 5.74
C LEU A 77 -1.18 2.64 5.41
N GLY A 78 -0.27 2.44 6.38
CA GLY A 78 1.12 2.89 6.32
C GLY A 78 2.10 2.00 5.55
N VAL A 79 1.66 0.90 4.95
CA VAL A 79 2.56 -0.03 4.23
C VAL A 79 2.98 0.58 2.89
N LYS A 80 4.29 0.69 2.66
CA LYS A 80 4.88 1.07 1.37
C LYS A 80 5.32 -0.19 0.62
N PRO A 81 5.31 -0.19 -0.73
CA PRO A 81 5.87 -1.28 -1.51
C PRO A 81 7.32 -1.56 -1.10
N THR A 82 7.68 -2.84 -0.92
CA THR A 82 9.05 -3.25 -0.62
C THR A 82 9.97 -2.91 -1.80
N PRO A 83 11.04 -2.13 -1.59
CA PRO A 83 12.01 -1.84 -2.64
C PRO A 83 12.69 -3.12 -3.17
N GLU A 84 12.92 -3.22 -4.47
CA GLU A 84 13.54 -4.40 -5.11
C GLU A 84 14.91 -4.74 -4.53
N LYS A 85 15.71 -3.72 -4.19
CA LYS A 85 17.01 -3.88 -3.53
C LYS A 85 16.93 -4.62 -2.19
N GLU A 86 15.81 -4.54 -1.48
CA GLU A 86 15.60 -5.23 -0.19
C GLU A 86 15.18 -6.69 -0.40
N LEU A 87 14.78 -7.06 -1.61
CA LEU A 87 14.49 -8.44 -2.00
C LEU A 87 15.76 -9.19 -2.45
N LEU A 88 16.86 -8.47 -2.74
CA LEU A 88 18.12 -9.08 -3.13
C LEU A 88 18.65 -9.99 -2.01
N GLY A 89 18.92 -11.25 -2.36
CA GLY A 89 19.44 -12.25 -1.41
C GLY A 89 18.37 -12.98 -0.61
N ILE A 90 17.08 -12.68 -0.77
CA ILE A 90 16.00 -13.48 -0.19
C ILE A 90 15.77 -14.72 -1.09
N PRO A 91 15.99 -15.95 -0.59
CA PRO A 91 15.76 -17.15 -1.40
C PRO A 91 14.27 -17.34 -1.66
N VAL A 92 13.92 -17.64 -2.91
CA VAL A 92 12.56 -18.06 -3.28
C VAL A 92 12.46 -19.57 -3.13
N VAL A 93 11.62 -20.04 -2.20
CA VAL A 93 11.35 -21.46 -2.00
C VAL A 93 10.12 -21.87 -2.81
N THR A 94 10.28 -22.87 -3.68
CA THR A 94 9.22 -23.40 -4.51
C THR A 94 8.90 -24.85 -4.13
N HIS A 95 7.62 -25.19 -4.10
CA HIS A 95 7.14 -26.56 -3.85
C HIS A 95 6.44 -27.12 -5.10
N ASP A 96 6.39 -28.45 -5.19
CA ASP A 96 5.70 -29.14 -6.27
C ASP A 96 4.18 -28.92 -6.20
N LYS A 97 3.52 -28.77 -7.35
CA LYS A 97 2.07 -28.54 -7.43
C LYS A 97 1.25 -29.75 -7.00
N SER A 98 1.84 -30.94 -6.99
CA SER A 98 1.23 -32.18 -6.49
C SER A 98 1.22 -32.27 -4.97
N LEU A 99 1.84 -31.32 -4.26
CA LEU A 99 1.77 -31.23 -2.81
C LEU A 99 0.30 -31.10 -2.37
N LYS A 100 -0.17 -32.07 -1.59
CA LYS A 100 -1.54 -32.09 -1.07
C LYS A 100 -1.67 -31.07 0.07
N LEU A 101 -2.33 -29.95 -0.22
CA LEU A 101 -2.69 -28.94 0.78
C LEU A 101 -4.08 -29.26 1.38
N PRO A 102 -4.32 -28.89 2.65
CA PRO A 102 -5.64 -29.05 3.25
C PRO A 102 -6.63 -28.04 2.68
N ASP A 103 -7.91 -28.40 2.65
CA ASP A 103 -8.99 -27.51 2.20
C ASP A 103 -9.19 -26.29 3.12
N SER A 104 -8.76 -26.39 4.37
CA SER A 104 -8.75 -25.29 5.35
C SER A 104 -7.52 -25.36 6.24
N PHE A 105 -7.01 -24.20 6.65
CA PHE A 105 -5.84 -24.09 7.51
C PHE A 105 -5.99 -22.92 8.47
N ASP A 106 -5.74 -23.17 9.76
CA ASP A 106 -5.63 -22.14 10.80
C ASP A 106 -4.31 -22.33 11.56
N ALA A 107 -3.44 -21.32 11.49
CA ALA A 107 -2.14 -21.33 12.15
C ALA A 107 -2.26 -21.51 13.68
N ARG A 108 -3.33 -21.00 14.30
CA ARG A 108 -3.56 -21.12 15.75
C ARG A 108 -3.79 -22.58 16.14
N THR A 109 -4.46 -23.33 15.26
CA THR A 109 -4.73 -24.78 15.44
C THR A 109 -3.49 -25.61 15.14
N ALA A 110 -2.72 -25.25 14.11
CA ALA A 110 -1.49 -25.96 13.73
C ALA A 110 -0.37 -25.81 14.77
N TRP A 111 -0.27 -24.65 15.43
CA TRP A 111 0.76 -24.36 16.43
C TRP A 111 0.17 -23.85 17.76
N PRO A 112 -0.56 -24.71 18.50
CA PRO A 112 -1.33 -24.28 19.67
C PRO A 112 -0.45 -23.82 20.85
N LYS A 113 0.81 -24.27 20.90
CA LYS A 113 1.78 -23.84 21.92
C LYS A 113 2.34 -22.44 21.68
N CYS A 114 2.07 -21.83 20.51
CA CYS A 114 2.59 -20.53 20.13
C CYS A 114 1.52 -19.45 20.33
N SER A 115 1.38 -18.97 21.57
CA SER A 115 0.36 -17.98 21.97
C SER A 115 0.38 -16.67 21.17
N ASN A 116 1.55 -16.29 20.62
CA ASN A 116 1.70 -15.10 19.81
C ASN A 116 0.91 -15.13 18.49
N ILE A 117 0.61 -16.31 17.94
CA ILE A 117 -0.12 -16.46 16.67
C ILE A 117 -1.55 -15.96 16.79
N GLY A 118 -2.19 -16.18 17.95
CA GLY A 118 -3.55 -15.73 18.22
C GLY A 118 -3.65 -14.30 18.76
N ARG A 119 -2.53 -13.62 19.03
CA ARG A 119 -2.52 -12.32 19.71
C ARG A 119 -2.74 -11.19 18.71
N ILE A 120 -3.83 -10.46 18.87
CA ILE A 120 -4.10 -9.23 18.11
C ILE A 120 -3.34 -8.08 18.77
N LEU A 121 -2.45 -7.44 18.00
CA LEU A 121 -1.71 -6.25 18.45
C LEU A 121 -2.42 -4.98 17.98
N GLY A 122 -2.40 -3.95 18.81
CA GLY A 122 -2.84 -2.60 18.46
C GLY A 122 -1.65 -1.73 18.14
N GLN A 123 -1.67 -1.04 16.99
CA GLN A 123 -0.75 0.06 16.73
C GLN A 123 -1.17 1.25 17.60
N LEU A 124 -0.39 1.55 18.65
CA LEU A 124 -0.48 2.80 19.38
C LEU A 124 0.08 3.89 18.47
N LEU A 125 -0.81 4.66 17.83
CA LEU A 125 -0.42 5.98 17.32
C LEU A 125 -0.17 6.84 18.56
N ASN A 126 1.08 6.88 19.03
CA ASN A 126 1.53 7.89 19.98
C ASN A 126 1.41 9.23 19.24
N PHE A 127 0.27 9.89 19.41
CA PHE A 127 0.08 11.30 19.09
C PHE A 127 0.90 12.10 20.11
N PHE A 128 2.20 12.20 19.91
CA PHE A 128 2.94 13.36 20.40
C PHE A 128 2.72 14.47 19.37
N PHE A 129 2.02 15.49 19.85
CA PHE A 129 1.60 16.77 19.27
C PHE A 129 2.37 17.27 18.05
#